data_AF-A0A242LGS6-F1
#
_entry.id   AF-A0A242LGS6-F1
#
_cell.length_a   1.000
_cell.length_b   1.000
_cell.length_c   1.000
_cell.angle_alpha   90.00
_cell.angle_beta   90.00
_cell.angle_gamma   90.00
#
_symmetry.space_group_name_H-M   'P 1'
#
loop_
_entity.id
_entity.type
_entity.pdbx_description
1 polymer ?
#
loop_
_entity_poly.entity_id
_entity_poly.type
_entity_poly.pdbx_seq_one_letter_code
_entity_poly.pdbx_strand_id
1 'polypeptide(L)'
;MENRKYIEIICKNCGGHDLKETGDNFICQNCHSMYKKTVFKKRLIYRQSKLFWISVTVIVLITFLVISFFIAPQSTITKKKIEHPESWYNDVGSEKAYKNEKEKEKSDRIFSEIKDQAKWGLEHLDLTESWTTEYFNSIMVAQIHFKDGSITPTYSDGTLYSDLIKKVGTPDKIKTYGQGRKEAIFHYHGESNSISNWSISVFITYDTKTGMITDKRVMG
;
A
#
# COMPACT_ATOMS: atom_id res chain seq x y z
N MET A 1 -24.87 27.54 30.01
CA MET A 1 -23.52 27.99 30.40
C MET A 1 -23.50 29.50 30.39
N GLU A 2 -23.38 30.14 31.56
CA GLU A 2 -23.34 31.60 31.68
C GLU A 2 -22.02 32.17 31.14
N ASN A 3 -22.10 33.07 30.17
CA ASN A 3 -20.95 33.86 29.73
C ASN A 3 -20.55 34.83 30.85
N ARG A 4 -19.55 34.46 31.66
CA ARG A 4 -18.99 35.36 32.67
C ARG A 4 -18.24 36.49 31.97
N LYS A 5 -18.79 37.71 32.06
CA LYS A 5 -18.14 38.95 31.61
C LYS A 5 -17.07 39.32 32.63
N TYR A 6 -15.83 39.49 32.20
CA TYR A 6 -14.79 40.12 33.02
C TYR A 6 -14.32 41.41 32.35
N ILE A 7 -14.02 42.41 33.17
CA ILE A 7 -13.47 43.69 32.74
C ILE A 7 -11.97 43.60 32.92
N GLU A 8 -11.22 43.70 31.82
CA GLU A 8 -9.77 43.75 31.88
C GLU A 8 -9.31 45.22 31.86
N ILE A 9 -8.53 45.61 32.86
CA ILE A 9 -7.93 46.93 32.97
C ILE A 9 -6.44 46.77 32.70
N ILE A 10 -5.91 47.49 31.72
CA ILE A 10 -4.50 47.40 31.31
C ILE A 10 -3.80 48.73 31.63
N CYS A 11 -2.64 48.68 32.28
CA CYS A 11 -1.82 49.85 32.55
C CYS A 11 -1.39 50.51 31.23
N LYS A 12 -1.70 51.80 31.05
CA LYS A 12 -1.34 52.54 29.83
C LYS A 12 0.16 52.76 29.66
N ASN A 13 0.93 52.73 30.76
CA ASN A 13 2.36 53.02 30.74
C ASN A 13 3.20 51.77 30.43
N CYS A 14 2.88 50.62 31.03
CA CYS A 14 3.71 49.41 30.92
C CYS A 14 2.98 48.18 30.35
N GLY A 15 1.69 48.27 30.06
CA GLY A 15 0.89 47.12 29.60
C GLY A 15 0.59 46.07 30.67
N GLY A 16 1.04 46.26 31.92
CA GLY A 16 0.75 45.34 33.03
C GLY A 16 -0.73 45.26 33.38
N HIS A 17 -1.17 44.09 33.84
CA HIS A 17 -2.57 43.78 34.15
C HIS A 17 -2.88 43.86 35.65
N ASP A 18 -1.86 43.97 36.50
CA ASP A 18 -2.02 44.04 37.96
C ASP A 18 -2.20 45.49 38.41
N LEU A 19 -3.46 45.91 38.60
CA LEU A 19 -3.80 47.21 39.19
C LEU A 19 -4.48 47.00 40.55
N LYS A 20 -3.96 47.70 41.56
CA LYS A 20 -4.55 47.73 42.90
C LYS A 20 -5.41 48.97 43.05
N GLU A 21 -6.63 48.79 43.54
CA GLU A 21 -7.55 49.88 43.84
C GLU A 21 -7.15 50.56 45.16
N THR A 22 -7.07 51.88 45.16
CA THR A 22 -6.73 52.67 46.36
C THR A 22 -7.49 53.99 46.31
N GLY A 23 -8.61 54.07 47.05
CA GLY A 23 -9.51 55.23 46.99
C GLY A 23 -10.10 55.40 45.60
N ASP A 24 -9.96 56.59 45.01
CA ASP A 24 -10.45 56.92 43.66
C ASP A 24 -9.47 56.61 42.52
N ASN A 25 -8.35 55.96 42.84
CA ASN A 25 -7.29 55.66 41.90
C ASN A 25 -7.05 54.15 41.76
N PHE A 26 -6.55 53.77 40.59
CA PHE A 26 -5.88 52.51 40.35
C PHE A 26 -4.38 52.74 40.29
N ILE A 27 -3.61 51.91 41.00
CA ILE A 27 -2.14 51.94 41.02
C ILE A 27 -1.64 50.65 40.38
N CYS A 28 -0.93 50.76 39.25
CA CYS A 28 -0.29 49.61 38.63
C CYS A 28 0.79 49.04 39.58
N GLN A 29 0.72 47.77 39.92
CA GLN A 29 1.68 47.13 40.82
C GLN A 29 3.06 46.94 40.17
N ASN A 30 3.15 47.00 38.84
CA ASN A 30 4.42 46.80 38.14
C ASN A 30 5.22 48.10 37.97
N CYS A 31 4.59 49.19 37.51
CA CYS A 31 5.28 50.45 37.23
C CYS A 31 4.83 51.62 38.13
N HIS A 32 3.97 51.36 39.11
CA HIS A 32 3.44 52.34 40.08
C HIS A 32 2.72 53.56 39.49
N SER A 33 2.38 53.52 38.20
CA SER A 33 1.61 54.60 37.55
C SER A 33 0.19 54.65 38.12
N MET A 34 -0.28 55.87 38.40
CA MET A 34 -1.57 56.13 39.03
C MET A 34 -2.59 56.64 38.00
N TYR A 35 -3.80 56.09 38.04
CA TYR A 35 -4.88 56.40 37.11
C TYR A 35 -6.19 56.65 37.85
N LYS A 36 -6.90 57.73 37.52
CA LYS A 36 -8.25 57.98 38.05
C LYS A 36 -9.23 56.95 37.50
N LYS A 37 -10.11 56.40 38.36
CA LYS A 37 -11.13 55.41 37.96
C LYS A 37 -12.00 55.83 36.78
N THR A 38 -12.29 57.12 36.67
CA THR A 38 -13.16 57.71 35.63
C THR A 38 -12.56 57.63 34.22
N VAL A 39 -11.25 57.42 34.08
CA VAL A 39 -10.55 57.48 32.79
C VAL A 39 -10.51 56.12 32.07
N PHE A 40 -10.83 55.02 32.76
CA PHE A 40 -10.81 53.70 32.14
C PHE A 40 -12.10 53.42 31.37
N LYS A 41 -12.00 53.42 30.03
CA LYS A 41 -13.02 52.83 29.16
C LYS A 41 -12.97 51.32 29.32
N LYS A 42 -13.98 50.75 29.98
CA LYS A 42 -14.18 49.30 30.10
C LYS A 42 -14.27 48.69 28.69
N ARG A 43 -13.27 47.90 28.28
CA ARG A 43 -13.41 47.06 27.08
C ARG A 43 -14.01 45.73 27.50
N LEU A 44 -15.15 45.38 26.90
CA LEU A 44 -15.74 44.06 27.04
C LEU A 44 -14.97 43.09 26.16
N ILE A 45 -14.30 42.11 26.75
CA ILE A 45 -13.60 41.06 26.01
C ILE A 45 -14.44 39.79 26.10
N TYR A 46 -14.87 39.28 24.94
CA TYR A 46 -15.58 38.02 24.84
C TYR A 46 -14.54 36.90 24.72
N ARG A 47 -14.25 36.21 25.83
CA ARG A 47 -13.38 35.02 25.80
C ARG A 47 -14.20 33.85 25.25
N GLN A 48 -14.20 33.68 23.93
CA GLN A 48 -14.75 32.47 23.32
C GLN A 48 -14.03 31.26 23.92
N SER A 49 -14.78 30.40 24.61
CA SER A 49 -14.17 29.24 25.27
C SER A 49 -13.63 28.30 24.18
N LYS A 50 -12.30 28.10 24.14
CA LYS A 50 -11.66 27.15 23.20
C LYS A 50 -12.22 25.72 23.36
N LEU A 51 -12.76 25.40 24.54
CA LEU A 51 -13.42 24.12 24.83
C LEU A 51 -14.72 23.89 24.03
N PHE A 52 -15.44 24.96 23.67
CA PHE A 52 -16.65 24.83 22.85
C PHE A 52 -16.34 24.33 21.44
N TRP A 53 -15.26 24.85 20.82
CA TRP A 53 -14.86 24.43 19.48
C TRP A 53 -14.36 22.98 19.41
N ILE A 54 -13.70 22.50 20.48
CA ILE A 54 -13.26 21.08 20.57
C ILE A 54 -14.46 20.14 20.65
N SER A 55 -15.51 20.52 21.39
CA SER A 55 -16.75 19.73 21.48
C SER A 55 -17.42 19.57 20.11
N VAL A 56 -17.53 20.67 19.36
CA VAL A 56 -18.18 20.66 18.04
C VAL A 56 -17.40 19.79 17.03
N THR A 57 -16.07 19.85 17.01
CA THR A 57 -15.26 19.05 16.07
C THR A 57 -15.35 17.55 16.37
N VAL A 58 -15.38 17.15 17.64
CA VAL A 58 -15.53 15.74 18.03
C VAL A 58 -16.89 15.19 17.60
N ILE A 59 -17.97 15.95 17.77
CA ILE A 59 -19.32 15.51 17.37
C ILE A 59 -19.41 15.31 15.85
N VAL A 60 -18.81 16.21 15.06
CA VAL A 60 -18.80 16.11 13.59
C VAL A 60 -18.01 14.89 13.09
N LEU A 61 -16.89 14.55 13.74
CA LEU A 61 -16.10 13.35 13.39
C LEU A 61 -16.88 12.06 13.69
N ILE A 62 -17.57 12.00 14.82
CA ILE A 62 -18.38 10.83 15.20
C ILE A 62 -19.54 10.64 14.24
N THR A 63 -20.27 11.70 13.88
CA THR A 63 -21.37 11.60 12.91
C THR A 63 -20.88 11.18 11.53
N PHE A 64 -19.73 11.67 11.07
CA PHE A 64 -19.14 11.24 9.81
C PHE A 64 -18.80 9.74 9.80
N LEU A 65 -18.21 9.22 10.88
CA LEU A 65 -17.91 7.79 11.01
C LEU A 65 -19.19 6.94 10.99
N VAL A 66 -20.24 7.33 11.71
CA VAL A 66 -21.51 6.61 11.72
C VAL A 66 -22.15 6.61 10.33
N ILE A 67 -22.19 7.75 9.65
CA ILE A 67 -22.75 7.85 8.29
C ILE A 67 -21.94 7.00 7.30
N SER A 68 -20.60 7.00 7.41
CA SER A 68 -19.74 6.16 6.55
C SER A 68 -20.01 4.67 6.72
N PHE A 69 -20.42 4.23 7.92
CA PHE A 69 -20.77 2.84 8.20
C PHE A 69 -22.09 2.42 7.55
N PHE A 70 -23.05 3.35 7.43
CA PHE A 70 -24.35 3.07 6.78
C PHE A 70 -24.35 3.29 5.26
N ILE A 71 -23.51 4.19 4.74
CA ILE A 71 -23.40 4.44 3.30
C ILE A 71 -22.39 3.50 2.63
N ALA A 72 -21.50 2.86 3.40
CA ALA A 72 -20.68 1.77 2.86
C ALA A 72 -21.64 0.75 2.24
N PRO A 73 -21.65 0.62 0.90
CA PRO A 73 -22.55 -0.31 0.25
C PRO A 73 -22.24 -1.66 0.89
N GLN A 74 -23.27 -2.31 1.43
CA GLN A 74 -23.21 -3.74 1.62
C GLN A 74 -23.02 -4.27 0.21
N SER A 75 -21.76 -4.39 -0.20
CA SER A 75 -21.35 -5.04 -1.40
C SER A 75 -21.98 -6.41 -1.25
N THR A 76 -23.10 -6.61 -1.94
CA THR A 76 -23.54 -7.93 -2.30
C THR A 76 -22.27 -8.57 -2.83
N ILE A 77 -21.74 -9.49 -2.03
CA ILE A 77 -20.67 -10.38 -2.46
C ILE A 77 -21.39 -11.23 -3.48
N THR A 78 -21.58 -10.67 -4.68
CA THR A 78 -21.70 -11.45 -5.89
C THR A 78 -20.50 -12.35 -5.78
N LYS A 79 -20.75 -13.65 -5.54
CA LYS A 79 -19.77 -14.70 -5.77
C LYS A 79 -19.43 -14.62 -7.25
N LYS A 80 -18.66 -13.61 -7.63
CA LYS A 80 -17.90 -13.61 -8.86
C LYS A 80 -17.02 -14.81 -8.63
N LYS A 81 -17.28 -15.88 -9.37
CA LYS A 81 -16.34 -16.98 -9.55
C LYS A 81 -15.00 -16.27 -9.73
N ILE A 82 -14.15 -16.33 -8.71
CA ILE A 82 -12.81 -15.78 -8.80
C ILE A 82 -12.16 -16.79 -9.73
N GLU A 83 -12.32 -16.55 -11.03
CA GLU A 83 -11.44 -17.09 -12.04
C GLU A 83 -10.05 -16.81 -11.50
N HIS A 84 -9.30 -17.89 -11.32
CA HIS A 84 -7.94 -17.86 -10.82
C HIS A 84 -7.22 -16.68 -11.47
N PRO A 85 -6.28 -16.01 -10.79
CA PRO A 85 -5.17 -15.40 -11.50
C PRO A 85 -4.33 -16.53 -12.10
N GLU A 86 -4.95 -17.31 -12.98
CA GLU A 86 -4.30 -18.09 -14.00
C GLU A 86 -3.42 -17.09 -14.74
N SER A 87 -2.22 -17.57 -14.99
CA SER A 87 -1.07 -16.84 -15.50
C SER A 87 -1.40 -15.73 -16.51
N TRP A 88 -0.51 -14.75 -16.67
CA TRP A 88 -0.57 -13.69 -17.70
C TRP A 88 -0.86 -14.20 -19.14
N TYR A 89 -0.80 -15.52 -19.39
CA TYR A 89 -1.20 -16.16 -20.63
C TYR A 89 -2.70 -16.30 -20.84
N ASN A 90 -3.54 -16.12 -19.82
CA ASN A 90 -4.97 -16.25 -20.03
C ASN A 90 -5.54 -15.23 -21.00
N ASP A 91 -4.90 -14.08 -21.18
CA ASP A 91 -5.27 -13.07 -22.17
C ASP A 91 -4.88 -13.39 -23.62
N VAL A 92 -4.16 -14.49 -23.83
CA VAL A 92 -3.69 -14.95 -25.15
C VAL A 92 -3.87 -16.46 -25.30
N GLY A 93 -4.75 -16.91 -26.19
CA GLY A 93 -4.96 -18.34 -26.45
C GLY A 93 -6.27 -18.69 -27.17
N SER A 94 -6.32 -19.84 -27.81
CA SER A 94 -7.40 -20.25 -28.73
C SER A 94 -8.82 -20.31 -28.13
N GLU A 95 -8.94 -20.26 -26.80
CA GLU A 95 -10.21 -20.43 -26.08
C GLU A 95 -10.96 -19.13 -25.79
N LYS A 96 -10.39 -17.96 -26.10
CA LYS A 96 -11.05 -16.67 -25.87
C LYS A 96 -12.02 -16.27 -26.99
N ALA A 97 -13.13 -15.64 -26.60
CA ALA A 97 -14.03 -14.99 -27.53
C ALA A 97 -13.38 -13.68 -28.04
N TYR A 98 -12.89 -13.69 -29.28
CA TYR A 98 -12.31 -12.53 -29.94
C TYR A 98 -13.38 -11.68 -30.61
N LYS A 99 -13.20 -10.35 -30.66
CA LYS A 99 -14.17 -9.47 -31.34
C LYS A 99 -14.10 -9.62 -32.86
N ASN A 100 -12.94 -10.00 -33.39
CA ASN A 100 -12.70 -10.20 -34.82
C ASN A 100 -11.47 -11.10 -35.06
N GLU A 101 -11.30 -11.59 -36.29
CA GLU A 101 -10.21 -12.50 -36.67
C GLU A 101 -8.82 -11.85 -36.51
N LYS A 102 -8.70 -10.54 -36.72
CA LYS A 102 -7.41 -9.82 -36.58
C LYS A 102 -6.92 -9.78 -35.13
N GLU A 103 -7.83 -9.63 -34.17
CA GLU A 103 -7.50 -9.74 -32.74
C GLU A 103 -7.05 -11.15 -32.37
N LYS A 104 -7.71 -12.17 -32.93
CA LYS A 104 -7.34 -13.58 -32.76
C LYS A 104 -5.96 -13.89 -33.35
N GLU A 105 -5.70 -13.53 -34.61
CA GLU A 105 -4.40 -13.73 -35.26
C GLU A 105 -3.25 -13.07 -34.48
N LYS A 106 -3.48 -11.85 -33.95
CA LYS A 106 -2.49 -11.16 -33.12
C LYS A 106 -2.26 -11.91 -31.80
N SER A 107 -3.33 -12.39 -31.17
CA SER A 107 -3.27 -13.17 -29.93
C SER A 107 -2.51 -14.48 -30.13
N ASP A 108 -2.84 -15.23 -31.19
CA ASP A 108 -2.22 -16.50 -31.55
C ASP A 108 -0.72 -16.33 -31.85
N ARG A 109 -0.34 -15.25 -32.55
CA ARG A 109 1.07 -14.94 -32.80
C ARG A 109 1.83 -14.68 -31.49
N ILE A 110 1.29 -13.84 -30.60
CA ILE A 110 1.92 -13.56 -29.31
C ILE A 110 2.05 -14.84 -28.48
N PHE A 111 1.00 -15.67 -28.45
CA PHE A 111 1.04 -16.94 -27.75
C PHE A 111 2.13 -17.86 -28.29
N SER A 112 2.27 -17.96 -29.62
CA SER A 112 3.34 -18.72 -30.26
C SER A 112 4.72 -18.18 -29.89
N GLU A 113 4.94 -16.88 -29.99
CA GLU A 113 6.21 -16.23 -29.65
C GLU A 113 6.62 -16.55 -28.21
N ILE A 114 5.68 -16.45 -27.25
CA ILE A 114 6.03 -16.72 -25.86
C ILE A 114 6.29 -18.22 -25.62
N LYS A 115 5.54 -19.10 -26.28
CA LYS A 115 5.80 -20.55 -26.21
C LYS A 115 7.20 -20.88 -26.75
N ASP A 116 7.60 -20.25 -27.84
CA ASP A 116 8.93 -20.43 -28.43
C ASP A 116 10.03 -19.90 -27.51
N GLN A 117 9.85 -18.73 -26.89
CA GLN A 117 10.77 -18.18 -25.89
C GLN A 117 10.88 -19.08 -24.64
N ALA A 118 9.76 -19.59 -24.14
CA ALA A 118 9.75 -20.48 -22.98
C ALA A 118 10.45 -21.79 -23.28
N LYS A 119 10.21 -22.36 -24.48
CA LYS A 119 10.89 -23.56 -24.95
C LYS A 119 12.40 -23.32 -25.07
N TRP A 120 12.80 -22.26 -25.76
CA TRP A 120 14.21 -21.93 -25.96
C TRP A 120 14.92 -21.71 -24.62
N GLY A 121 14.33 -20.93 -23.73
CA GLY A 121 14.89 -20.66 -22.40
C GLY A 121 15.03 -21.92 -21.54
N LEU A 122 14.10 -22.89 -21.65
CA LEU A 122 14.19 -24.16 -20.94
C LEU A 122 15.26 -25.11 -21.52
N GLU A 123 15.38 -25.15 -22.84
CA GLU A 123 16.38 -25.97 -23.56
C GLU A 123 17.82 -25.48 -23.31
N HIS A 124 18.00 -24.19 -23.02
CA HIS A 124 19.31 -23.55 -22.84
C HIS A 124 19.57 -23.09 -21.41
N LEU A 125 18.75 -23.48 -20.44
CA LEU A 125 18.83 -23.00 -19.06
C LEU A 125 20.20 -23.28 -18.41
N ASP A 126 20.85 -24.39 -18.81
CA ASP A 126 22.17 -24.80 -18.34
C ASP A 126 23.28 -23.79 -18.70
N LEU A 127 23.07 -22.90 -19.69
CA LEU A 127 24.01 -21.81 -20.02
C LEU A 127 24.20 -20.81 -18.88
N THR A 128 23.27 -20.77 -17.92
CA THR A 128 23.32 -19.84 -16.78
C THR A 128 24.29 -20.28 -15.68
N GLU A 129 24.80 -21.52 -15.74
CA GLU A 129 25.64 -22.21 -14.74
C GLU A 129 25.00 -22.41 -13.34
N SER A 130 24.13 -21.48 -12.94
CA SER A 130 23.42 -21.49 -11.65
C SER A 130 22.14 -22.32 -11.72
N TRP A 131 21.50 -22.38 -12.89
CA TRP A 131 20.31 -23.19 -13.12
C TRP A 131 20.65 -24.39 -13.98
N THR A 132 19.93 -25.48 -13.72
CA THR A 132 19.83 -26.58 -14.67
C THR A 132 18.38 -26.87 -15.02
N THR A 133 18.13 -27.42 -16.21
CA THR A 133 16.78 -27.84 -16.62
C THR A 133 16.19 -28.88 -15.66
N GLU A 134 17.02 -29.82 -15.20
CA GLU A 134 16.63 -30.81 -14.18
C GLU A 134 16.23 -30.13 -12.87
N TYR A 135 17.05 -29.23 -12.34
CA TYR A 135 16.75 -28.55 -11.09
C TYR A 135 15.50 -27.67 -11.21
N PHE A 136 15.36 -26.91 -12.29
CA PHE A 136 14.17 -26.11 -12.54
C PHE A 136 12.91 -26.99 -12.55
N ASN A 137 12.94 -28.14 -13.23
CA ASN A 137 11.83 -29.08 -13.28
C ASN A 137 11.51 -29.70 -11.91
N SER A 138 12.52 -29.94 -11.08
CA SER A 138 12.36 -30.50 -9.73
C SER A 138 11.63 -29.58 -8.74
N ILE A 139 11.58 -28.26 -9.00
CA ILE A 139 10.87 -27.30 -8.14
C ILE A 139 9.38 -27.62 -8.12
N MET A 140 8.86 -27.98 -6.95
CA MET A 140 7.44 -28.25 -6.75
C MET A 140 6.68 -26.94 -6.54
N VAL A 141 5.68 -26.70 -7.39
CA VAL A 141 4.73 -25.60 -7.22
C VAL A 141 3.71 -26.00 -6.17
N ALA A 142 3.45 -25.12 -5.22
CA ALA A 142 2.55 -25.36 -4.10
C ALA A 142 1.11 -25.56 -4.54
N GLN A 143 0.42 -26.45 -3.85
CA GLN A 143 -1.02 -26.64 -3.99
C GLN A 143 -1.78 -25.49 -3.34
N ILE A 144 -2.82 -25.04 -4.00
CA ILE A 144 -3.67 -23.93 -3.53
C ILE A 144 -4.86 -24.51 -2.76
N HIS A 145 -5.05 -24.07 -1.52
CA HIS A 145 -6.19 -24.44 -0.70
C HIS A 145 -6.99 -23.19 -0.33
N PHE A 146 -8.31 -23.29 -0.49
CA PHE A 146 -9.25 -22.27 -0.06
C PHE A 146 -10.01 -22.81 1.15
N LYS A 147 -9.93 -22.11 2.28
CA LYS A 147 -10.78 -22.41 3.44
C LYS A 147 -12.19 -21.90 3.14
N ASP A 148 -13.22 -22.65 3.57
CA ASP A 148 -14.62 -22.25 3.38
C ASP A 148 -14.86 -20.80 3.82
N GLY A 149 -15.32 -19.98 2.87
CA GLY A 149 -15.60 -18.55 3.08
C GLY A 149 -14.39 -17.62 3.08
N SER A 150 -13.16 -18.13 2.95
CA SER A 150 -11.95 -17.31 2.82
C SER A 150 -11.69 -16.93 1.36
N ILE A 151 -11.41 -15.64 1.11
CA ILE A 151 -10.90 -15.17 -0.19
C ILE A 151 -9.37 -15.27 -0.28
N THR A 152 -8.69 -15.55 0.83
CA THR A 152 -7.23 -15.68 0.88
C THR A 152 -6.85 -17.15 0.73
N PRO A 153 -6.11 -17.53 -0.32
CA PRO A 153 -5.60 -18.89 -0.45
C PRO A 153 -4.50 -19.16 0.58
N THR A 154 -4.38 -20.42 0.98
CA THR A 154 -3.21 -20.96 1.66
C THR A 154 -2.50 -21.92 0.74
N TYR A 155 -1.17 -21.98 0.84
CA TYR A 155 -0.33 -22.82 -0.02
C TYR A 155 0.33 -23.92 0.80
N SER A 156 0.40 -25.13 0.23
CA SER A 156 1.05 -26.28 0.87
C SER A 156 1.81 -27.13 -0.16
N ASP A 157 2.64 -28.06 0.31
CA ASP A 157 3.37 -29.05 -0.50
C ASP A 157 4.23 -28.48 -1.65
N GLY A 158 4.66 -27.22 -1.53
CA GLY A 158 5.56 -26.56 -2.48
C GLY A 158 7.00 -26.51 -1.99
N THR A 159 7.93 -26.36 -2.92
CA THR A 159 9.34 -26.04 -2.60
C THR A 159 9.41 -24.67 -1.94
N LEU A 160 10.21 -24.55 -0.88
CA LEU A 160 10.46 -23.27 -0.22
C LEU A 160 11.40 -22.40 -1.05
N TYR A 161 11.03 -21.14 -1.24
CA TYR A 161 11.85 -20.14 -1.91
C TYR A 161 13.22 -19.97 -1.22
N SER A 162 13.27 -20.11 0.11
CA SER A 162 14.52 -20.08 0.88
C SER A 162 15.49 -21.19 0.51
N ASP A 163 15.00 -22.35 0.10
CA ASP A 163 15.87 -23.47 -0.32
C ASP A 163 16.34 -23.29 -1.76
N LEU A 164 15.48 -22.71 -2.60
CA LEU A 164 15.84 -22.30 -3.95
C LEU A 164 17.03 -21.34 -3.95
N ILE A 165 16.97 -20.24 -3.19
CA ILE A 165 18.02 -19.21 -3.20
C ILE A 165 19.36 -19.70 -2.63
N LYS A 166 19.37 -20.73 -1.79
CA LYS A 166 20.62 -21.37 -1.33
C LYS A 166 21.34 -22.08 -2.47
N LYS A 167 20.59 -22.58 -3.46
CA LYS A 167 21.12 -23.33 -4.61
C LYS A 167 21.54 -22.39 -5.75
N VAL A 168 20.67 -21.47 -6.14
CA VAL A 168 20.84 -20.66 -7.37
C VAL A 168 21.29 -19.23 -7.09
N GLY A 169 21.44 -18.84 -5.83
CA GLY A 169 21.80 -17.49 -5.42
C GLY A 169 20.60 -16.54 -5.31
N THR A 170 20.90 -15.24 -5.22
CA THR A 170 19.92 -14.17 -5.05
C THR A 170 19.40 -13.66 -6.40
N PRO A 171 18.11 -13.31 -6.51
CA PRO A 171 17.56 -12.72 -7.75
C PRO A 171 18.07 -11.29 -7.97
N ASP A 172 18.10 -10.85 -9.23
CA ASP A 172 18.40 -9.47 -9.59
C ASP A 172 17.30 -8.50 -9.15
N LYS A 173 16.05 -8.97 -9.16
CA LYS A 173 14.90 -8.15 -8.83
C LYS A 173 13.82 -8.94 -8.10
N ILE A 174 13.16 -8.28 -7.15
CA ILE A 174 11.97 -8.79 -6.48
C ILE A 174 10.84 -7.78 -6.66
N LYS A 175 9.66 -8.23 -7.09
CA LYS A 175 8.46 -7.42 -7.27
C LYS A 175 7.31 -7.95 -6.42
N THR A 176 6.38 -7.09 -6.03
CA THR A 176 5.12 -7.50 -5.41
C THR A 176 4.19 -8.08 -6.47
N TYR A 177 3.63 -9.27 -6.23
CA TYR A 177 2.77 -10.00 -7.18
C TYR A 177 1.36 -10.25 -6.62
N GLY A 178 0.74 -9.21 -6.05
CA GLY A 178 -0.62 -9.25 -5.49
C GLY A 178 -0.83 -10.27 -4.36
N GLN A 179 -1.92 -10.14 -3.59
CA GLN A 179 -2.38 -11.16 -2.62
C GLN A 179 -1.30 -11.71 -1.66
N GLY A 180 -0.33 -10.88 -1.25
CA GLY A 180 0.75 -11.33 -0.36
C GLY A 180 1.81 -12.19 -1.04
N ARG A 181 1.91 -12.19 -2.37
CA ARG A 181 2.97 -12.89 -3.12
C ARG A 181 4.04 -11.94 -3.61
N LYS A 182 5.24 -12.48 -3.84
CA LYS A 182 6.36 -11.80 -4.48
C LYS A 182 6.86 -12.61 -5.67
N GLU A 183 7.36 -11.91 -6.67
CA GLU A 183 8.01 -12.50 -7.83
C GLU A 183 9.49 -12.15 -7.80
N ALA A 184 10.34 -13.17 -7.71
CA ALA A 184 11.78 -13.10 -7.86
C ALA A 184 12.15 -13.33 -9.32
N ILE A 185 13.01 -12.46 -9.85
CA ILE A 185 13.41 -12.43 -11.26
C ILE A 185 14.92 -12.56 -11.32
N PHE A 186 15.38 -13.58 -12.04
CA PHE A 186 16.79 -13.86 -12.31
C PHE A 186 17.02 -13.64 -13.81
N HIS A 187 18.01 -12.83 -14.16
CA HIS A 187 18.37 -12.48 -15.52
C HIS A 187 19.81 -12.87 -15.80
N TYR A 188 20.01 -13.63 -16.86
CA TYR A 188 21.31 -14.08 -17.33
C TYR A 188 21.44 -13.67 -18.79
N HIS A 189 22.64 -13.30 -19.19
CA HIS A 189 22.96 -13.03 -20.59
C HIS A 189 24.43 -13.35 -20.83
N GLY A 190 24.78 -13.64 -22.07
CA GLY A 190 26.15 -13.93 -22.41
C GLY A 190 26.31 -14.36 -23.86
N GLU A 191 27.49 -14.90 -24.16
CA GLU A 191 27.84 -15.46 -25.45
C GLU A 191 28.40 -16.87 -25.21
N SER A 192 28.17 -17.80 -26.13
CA SER A 192 28.76 -19.13 -26.11
C SER A 192 29.34 -19.48 -27.48
N ASN A 193 30.13 -20.55 -27.56
CA ASN A 193 30.72 -21.00 -28.81
C ASN A 193 29.67 -21.34 -29.89
N SER A 194 28.44 -21.70 -29.49
CA SER A 194 27.36 -22.10 -30.39
C SER A 194 26.29 -21.02 -30.56
N ILE A 195 26.18 -20.05 -29.65
CA ILE A 195 25.11 -19.06 -29.62
C ILE A 195 25.70 -17.67 -29.38
N SER A 196 25.64 -16.82 -30.40
CA SER A 196 25.96 -15.41 -30.28
C SER A 196 24.84 -14.68 -29.54
N ASN A 197 25.15 -14.03 -28.43
CA ASN A 197 24.23 -13.19 -27.64
C ASN A 197 22.93 -13.89 -27.24
N TRP A 198 22.93 -14.52 -26.08
CA TRP A 198 21.75 -15.08 -25.46
C TRP A 198 21.32 -14.29 -24.22
N SER A 199 20.04 -14.40 -23.87
CA SER A 199 19.47 -13.87 -22.64
C SER A 199 18.47 -14.88 -22.10
N ILE A 200 18.52 -15.19 -20.81
CA ILE A 200 17.58 -16.10 -20.15
C ILE A 200 17.05 -15.42 -18.89
N SER A 201 15.73 -15.48 -18.72
CA SER A 201 15.04 -14.94 -17.56
C SER A 201 14.26 -16.04 -16.84
N VAL A 202 14.52 -16.23 -15.55
CA VAL A 202 13.76 -17.14 -14.69
C VAL A 202 12.91 -16.32 -13.73
N PHE A 203 11.62 -16.63 -13.66
CA PHE A 203 10.67 -15.97 -12.78
C PHE A 203 10.11 -16.99 -11.79
N ILE A 204 10.23 -16.68 -10.50
CA ILE A 204 9.72 -17.51 -9.40
C ILE A 204 8.76 -16.67 -8.58
N THR A 205 7.49 -17.04 -8.55
CA THR A 205 6.53 -16.42 -7.64
C THR A 205 6.41 -17.26 -6.39
N TYR A 206 6.42 -16.63 -5.22
CA TYR A 206 6.23 -17.32 -3.94
C TYR A 206 5.28 -16.54 -3.04
N ASP A 207 4.58 -17.27 -2.17
CA ASP A 207 3.75 -16.71 -1.12
C ASP A 207 4.63 -16.22 0.03
N THR A 208 4.45 -14.96 0.44
CA THR A 208 5.35 -14.36 1.45
C THR A 208 5.12 -14.87 2.86
N LYS A 209 3.96 -15.48 3.12
CA LYS A 209 3.60 -16.02 4.44
C LYS A 209 4.18 -17.42 4.66
N THR A 210 4.01 -18.30 3.69
CA THR A 210 4.48 -19.70 3.75
C THR A 210 5.88 -19.87 3.19
N GLY A 211 6.35 -18.94 2.36
CA GLY A 211 7.61 -19.04 1.63
C GLY A 211 7.59 -20.04 0.49
N MET A 212 6.43 -20.66 0.20
CA MET A 212 6.33 -21.69 -0.83
C MET A 212 6.20 -21.07 -2.22
N ILE A 213 6.83 -21.71 -3.20
CA ILE A 213 6.77 -21.31 -4.61
C ILE A 213 5.38 -21.64 -5.15
N THR A 214 4.72 -20.63 -5.73
CA THR A 214 3.34 -20.73 -6.25
C THR A 214 3.27 -20.65 -7.77
N ASP A 215 4.36 -20.24 -8.44
CA ASP A 215 4.49 -20.22 -9.90
C ASP A 215 5.98 -20.24 -10.28
N LYS A 216 6.31 -20.87 -11.41
CA LYS A 216 7.66 -20.84 -11.99
C LYS A 216 7.56 -20.76 -13.50
N ARG A 217 8.42 -19.95 -14.12
CA ARG A 217 8.53 -19.85 -15.59
C ARG A 217 9.91 -19.41 -16.02
N VAL A 218 10.27 -19.76 -17.25
CA VAL A 218 11.53 -19.39 -17.90
C VAL A 218 11.22 -18.83 -19.28
N MET A 219 12.03 -17.86 -19.72
CA MET A 219 12.01 -17.27 -21.05
C MET A 219 13.45 -17.07 -21.52
N GLY A 220 13.68 -17.06 -22.83
CA GLY A 220 14.93 -16.58 -23.41
C GLY A 220 14.80 -16.18 -24.86
#